data_AF-A0A961D7J1-F1
#
_entry.id   AF-A0A961D7J1-F1
#
_cell.length_a   1.000
_cell.length_b   1.000
_cell.length_c   1.000
_cell.angle_alpha   90.00
_cell.angle_beta   90.00
_cell.angle_gamma   90.00
#
_symmetry.space_group_name_H-M   'P 1'
#
loop_
_entity.id
_entity.type
_entity.pdbx_description
1 polymer ?
#
loop_
_entity_poly.entity_id
_entity_poly.type
_entity_poly.pdbx_seq_one_letter_code
_entity_poly.pdbx_strand_id
1 'polypeptide(L)'
;MRTLQTTTVLMAVSFLGGCVKKSEYDALQVENQALQARVDQASHQLEQSQTDLATLQAQLQQFGETKSQLQKTQQQLQQTQEELKALKAQFEQFRTQRRNAMVGKKFPVLTLDGGKVLRQAEITSVTAEDVSIQHDGGVIKVALADTTDALRWEACYDPQEAKARARENMLAEARAIEARLARERGAPTAATFQPSQNAVDVLRSQLATQRTQLNTEYQMLVAKNPKVLQGAGWNASAPEASPLLNSVSGSRAVLGLSRLQSLRDSILATVQQLRAVDPSAR
;
A
#
# COMPACT_ATOMS: atom_id res chain seq x y z
N MET A 1 -21.19 -21.84 40.64
CA MET A 1 -21.59 -23.17 41.13
C MET A 1 -21.18 -24.24 40.12
N ARG A 2 -20.06 -24.93 40.37
CA ARG A 2 -19.74 -26.24 39.79
C ARG A 2 -19.12 -27.05 40.91
N THR A 3 -19.78 -28.14 41.25
CA THR A 3 -19.49 -29.04 42.37
C THR A 3 -18.28 -29.91 42.06
N LEU A 4 -17.19 -29.74 42.82
CA LEU A 4 -16.09 -30.70 42.87
C LEU A 4 -16.57 -31.92 43.64
N GLN A 5 -16.86 -33.02 42.93
CA GLN A 5 -17.07 -34.32 43.55
C GLN A 5 -15.71 -34.89 43.96
N THR A 6 -15.45 -34.86 45.26
CA THR A 6 -14.40 -35.64 45.93
C THR A 6 -14.80 -37.11 45.92
N THR A 7 -14.17 -37.91 45.07
CA THR A 7 -14.23 -39.37 45.11
C THR A 7 -13.14 -39.89 46.04
N THR A 8 -13.54 -40.17 47.28
CA THR A 8 -12.77 -40.95 48.27
C THR A 8 -12.70 -42.40 47.79
N VAL A 9 -11.54 -42.84 47.28
CA VAL A 9 -11.28 -44.27 47.08
C VAL A 9 -10.59 -44.79 48.34
N LEU A 10 -11.40 -45.40 49.19
CA LEU A 10 -10.98 -46.15 50.37
C LEU A 10 -10.28 -47.44 49.89
N MET A 11 -8.94 -47.46 49.85
CA MET A 11 -8.18 -48.68 49.58
C MET A 11 -8.15 -49.56 50.84
N ALA A 12 -9.09 -50.50 50.90
CA ALA A 12 -8.97 -51.70 51.72
C ALA A 12 -7.99 -52.66 51.02
N VAL A 13 -6.70 -52.60 51.38
CA VAL A 13 -5.73 -53.63 51.00
C VAL A 13 -5.62 -54.62 52.16
N SER A 14 -6.53 -55.58 52.16
CA SER A 14 -6.47 -56.75 53.02
C SER A 14 -5.41 -57.73 52.50
N PHE A 15 -4.49 -58.08 53.40
CA PHE A 15 -3.52 -59.17 53.36
C PHE A 15 -3.80 -60.31 52.36
N LEU A 16 -3.03 -60.33 51.26
CA LEU A 16 -2.58 -61.54 50.56
C LEU A 16 -1.08 -61.38 50.34
N GLY A 17 -0.30 -62.07 51.17
CA GLY A 17 1.17 -62.06 51.15
C GLY A 17 1.71 -62.81 49.93
N GLY A 18 1.89 -62.09 48.83
CA GLY A 18 2.94 -62.38 47.86
C GLY A 18 4.09 -61.41 48.13
N CYS A 19 5.31 -61.92 48.32
CA CYS A 19 6.50 -61.09 48.39
C CYS A 19 6.68 -60.40 47.04
N VAL A 20 6.09 -59.22 46.86
CA VAL A 20 6.46 -58.31 45.76
C VAL A 20 7.94 -58.06 45.97
N LYS A 21 8.77 -58.49 45.02
CA LYS A 21 10.22 -58.26 45.12
C LYS A 21 10.41 -56.76 45.26
N LYS A 22 11.24 -56.32 46.20
CA LYS A 22 11.53 -54.89 46.41
C LYS A 22 11.84 -54.14 45.09
N SER A 23 12.44 -54.85 44.12
CA SER A 23 12.69 -54.38 42.75
C SER A 23 11.44 -54.01 41.94
N GLU A 24 10.31 -54.70 42.12
CA GLU A 24 9.05 -54.42 41.41
C GLU A 24 8.32 -53.21 42.02
N TYR A 25 8.40 -53.05 43.33
CA TYR A 25 7.91 -51.85 44.03
C TYR A 25 8.72 -50.60 43.62
N ASP A 26 10.06 -50.71 43.62
CA ASP A 26 10.94 -49.63 43.19
C ASP A 26 10.71 -49.26 41.71
N ALA A 27 10.46 -50.24 40.84
CA ALA A 27 10.12 -50.02 39.43
C ALA A 27 8.77 -49.29 39.26
N LEU A 28 7.73 -49.69 40.01
CA LEU A 28 6.42 -49.03 39.99
C LEU A 28 6.47 -47.60 40.55
N GLN A 29 7.34 -47.33 41.52
CA GLN A 29 7.56 -45.99 42.05
C GLN A 29 8.24 -45.08 41.02
N VAL A 30 9.24 -45.58 40.30
CA VAL A 30 9.89 -44.86 39.18
C VAL A 30 8.89 -44.58 38.06
N GLU A 31 8.04 -45.54 37.71
CA GLU A 31 7.02 -45.36 36.68
C GLU A 31 5.95 -44.34 37.09
N ASN A 32 5.48 -44.35 38.34
CA ASN A 32 4.58 -43.31 38.85
C ASN A 32 5.21 -41.92 38.81
N GLN A 33 6.48 -41.80 39.18
CA GLN A 33 7.19 -40.52 39.08
C GLN A 33 7.33 -40.04 37.62
N ALA A 34 7.61 -40.96 36.69
CA ALA A 34 7.68 -40.64 35.27
C ALA A 34 6.30 -40.24 34.70
N LEU A 35 5.23 -40.90 35.13
CA LEU A 35 3.85 -40.53 34.76
C LEU A 35 3.46 -39.17 35.33
N GLN A 36 3.80 -38.91 36.60
CA GLN A 36 3.55 -37.61 37.23
C GLN A 36 4.26 -36.49 36.47
N ALA A 37 5.54 -36.68 36.13
CA ALA A 37 6.30 -35.71 35.34
C ALA A 37 5.69 -35.47 33.95
N ARG A 38 5.13 -36.51 33.31
CA ARG A 38 4.42 -36.38 32.03
C ARG A 38 3.09 -35.64 32.17
N VAL A 39 2.35 -35.89 33.26
CA VAL A 39 1.10 -35.17 33.55
C VAL A 39 1.37 -33.70 33.82
N ASP A 40 2.41 -33.37 34.59
CA ASP A 40 2.83 -31.99 34.85
C ASP A 40 3.26 -31.30 33.55
N GLN A 41 4.05 -31.97 32.71
CA GLN A 41 4.45 -31.46 31.40
C GLN A 41 3.23 -31.22 30.48
N ALA A 42 2.30 -32.18 30.41
CA ALA A 42 1.09 -32.04 29.60
C ALA A 42 0.19 -30.91 30.10
N SER A 43 0.08 -30.74 31.43
CA SER A 43 -0.70 -29.67 32.05
C SER A 43 -0.11 -28.30 31.72
N HIS A 44 1.22 -28.18 31.80
CA HIS A 44 1.91 -26.95 31.44
C HIS A 44 1.76 -26.60 29.95
N GLN A 45 1.80 -27.61 29.05
CA GLN A 45 1.54 -27.42 27.62
C GLN A 45 0.09 -27.01 27.33
N LEU A 46 -0.87 -27.57 28.09
CA LEU A 46 -2.28 -27.21 27.97
C LEU A 46 -2.51 -25.76 28.39
N GLU A 47 -1.93 -25.33 29.51
CA GLU A 47 -1.99 -23.94 29.97
C GLU A 47 -1.39 -22.99 28.94
N GLN A 48 -0.20 -23.32 28.41
CA GLN A 48 0.44 -22.52 27.37
C GLN A 48 -0.44 -22.40 26.11
N SER A 49 -1.02 -23.51 25.65
CA SER A 49 -1.92 -23.51 24.50
C SER A 49 -3.18 -22.67 24.74
N GLN A 50 -3.72 -22.68 25.96
CA GLN A 50 -4.86 -21.84 26.33
C GLN A 50 -4.50 -20.35 26.31
N THR A 51 -3.30 -19.99 26.80
CA THR A 51 -2.82 -18.60 26.75
C THR A 51 -2.58 -18.12 25.31
N ASP A 52 -2.07 -18.98 24.45
CA ASP A 52 -1.85 -18.68 23.03
C ASP A 52 -3.18 -18.45 22.30
N LEU A 53 -4.19 -19.29 22.57
CA LEU A 53 -5.54 -19.12 22.00
C LEU A 53 -6.20 -17.82 22.45
N ALA A 54 -6.10 -17.48 23.74
CA ALA A 54 -6.64 -16.22 24.25
C ALA A 54 -5.96 -15.01 23.60
N THR A 55 -4.64 -15.07 23.42
CA THR A 55 -3.86 -14.02 22.76
C THR A 55 -4.24 -13.88 21.28
N LEU A 56 -4.37 -15.00 20.56
CA LEU A 56 -4.79 -14.99 19.16
C LEU A 56 -6.21 -14.45 18.99
N GLN A 57 -7.12 -14.80 19.90
CA GLN A 57 -8.49 -14.29 19.90
C GLN A 57 -8.52 -12.76 20.11
N ALA A 58 -7.69 -12.23 21.01
CA ALA A 58 -7.56 -10.79 21.21
C ALA A 58 -7.00 -10.09 19.95
N GLN A 59 -6.01 -10.70 19.28
CA GLN A 59 -5.47 -10.15 18.02
C GLN A 59 -6.52 -10.13 16.90
N LEU A 60 -7.35 -11.18 16.79
CA LEU A 60 -8.45 -11.21 15.81
C LEU A 60 -9.50 -10.12 16.06
N GLN A 61 -9.79 -9.83 17.33
CA GLN A 61 -10.68 -8.72 17.69
C GLN A 61 -10.09 -7.37 17.28
N GLN A 62 -8.81 -7.11 17.60
CA GLN A 62 -8.11 -5.90 17.19
C GLN A 62 -8.04 -5.73 15.66
N PHE A 63 -7.85 -6.82 14.92
CA PHE A 63 -7.89 -6.80 13.47
C PHE A 63 -9.28 -6.44 12.93
N GLY A 64 -10.34 -6.97 13.55
CA GLY A 64 -11.72 -6.63 13.23
C GLY A 64 -12.02 -5.14 13.42
N GLU A 65 -11.58 -4.57 14.55
CA GLU A 65 -11.71 -3.14 14.83
C GLU A 65 -10.95 -2.28 13.82
N THR A 66 -9.70 -2.64 13.53
CA THR A 66 -8.85 -1.93 12.56
C THR A 66 -9.48 -1.95 11.16
N LYS A 67 -10.01 -3.10 10.74
CA LYS A 67 -10.70 -3.25 9.44
C LYS A 67 -11.93 -2.36 9.36
N SER A 68 -12.73 -2.31 10.43
CA SER A 68 -13.90 -1.44 10.53
C SER A 68 -13.51 0.05 10.44
N GLN A 69 -12.45 0.44 11.16
CA GLN A 69 -11.94 1.81 11.14
C GLN A 69 -11.39 2.21 9.77
N LEU A 70 -10.69 1.30 9.08
CA LEU A 70 -10.21 1.52 7.72
C LEU A 70 -11.38 1.75 6.76
N GLN A 71 -12.42 0.92 6.85
CA GLN A 71 -13.61 1.04 6.01
C GLN A 71 -14.34 2.39 6.26
N LYS A 72 -14.49 2.80 7.52
CA LYS A 72 -15.07 4.09 7.87
C LYS A 72 -14.25 5.26 7.33
N THR A 73 -12.93 5.19 7.47
CA THR A 73 -12.01 6.22 6.96
C THR A 73 -12.07 6.30 5.43
N GLN A 74 -12.16 5.15 4.75
CA GLN A 74 -12.30 5.11 3.30
C GLN A 74 -13.60 5.77 2.83
N GLN A 75 -14.72 5.54 3.51
CA GLN A 75 -15.99 6.20 3.22
C GLN A 75 -15.91 7.71 3.45
N GLN A 76 -15.30 8.15 4.56
CA GLN A 76 -15.09 9.57 4.84
C GLN A 76 -14.20 10.23 3.78
N LEU A 77 -13.17 9.54 3.30
CA LEU A 77 -12.28 10.05 2.25
C LEU A 77 -13.04 10.21 0.93
N GLN A 78 -13.93 9.26 0.59
CA GLN A 78 -14.79 9.38 -0.59
C GLN A 78 -15.75 10.56 -0.47
N GLN A 79 -16.42 10.71 0.67
CA GLN A 79 -17.34 11.82 0.92
C GLN A 79 -16.63 13.18 0.84
N THR A 80 -15.50 13.34 1.52
CA THR A 80 -14.71 14.59 1.48
C THR A 80 -14.16 14.88 0.09
N GLN A 81 -13.81 13.86 -0.70
CA GLN A 81 -13.41 14.04 -2.10
C GLN A 81 -14.57 14.54 -2.97
N GLU A 82 -15.78 14.03 -2.77
CA GLU A 82 -16.98 14.50 -3.45
C GLU A 82 -17.33 15.94 -3.06
N GLU A 83 -17.24 16.28 -1.76
CA GLU A 83 -17.44 17.64 -1.26
C GLU A 83 -16.43 18.61 -1.85
N LEU A 84 -15.13 18.24 -1.90
CA LEU A 84 -14.10 19.06 -2.55
C LEU A 84 -14.37 19.26 -4.04
N LYS A 85 -14.87 18.22 -4.73
CA LYS A 85 -15.24 18.33 -6.14
C LYS A 85 -16.44 19.27 -6.33
N ALA A 86 -17.45 19.17 -5.48
CA ALA A 86 -18.62 20.04 -5.51
C ALA A 86 -18.24 21.50 -5.22
N LEU A 87 -17.40 21.73 -4.21
CA LEU A 87 -16.91 23.06 -3.85
C LEU A 87 -16.07 23.69 -4.97
N LYS A 88 -15.19 22.91 -5.61
CA LYS A 88 -14.45 23.36 -6.80
C LYS A 88 -15.39 23.77 -7.94
N ALA A 89 -16.44 23.00 -8.20
CA ALA A 89 -17.43 23.33 -9.22
C ALA A 89 -18.18 24.63 -8.90
N GLN A 90 -18.60 24.82 -7.65
CA GLN A 90 -19.23 26.06 -7.19
C GLN A 90 -18.29 27.27 -7.34
N PHE A 91 -17.01 27.10 -7.00
CA PHE A 91 -16.02 28.16 -7.14
C PHE A 91 -15.75 28.51 -8.60
N GLU A 92 -15.69 27.54 -9.50
CA GLU A 92 -15.55 27.80 -10.95
C GLU A 92 -16.79 28.49 -11.54
N GLN A 93 -18.00 28.18 -11.05
CA GLN A 93 -19.20 28.92 -11.40
C GLN A 93 -19.10 30.38 -10.93
N PHE A 94 -18.67 30.61 -9.69
CA PHE A 94 -18.44 31.96 -9.16
C PHE A 94 -17.40 32.73 -9.99
N ARG A 95 -16.28 32.10 -10.34
CA ARG A 95 -15.25 32.69 -11.23
C ARG A 95 -15.83 33.10 -12.58
N THR A 96 -16.67 32.25 -13.16
CA THR A 96 -17.32 32.51 -14.45
C THR A 96 -18.30 33.67 -14.34
N GLN A 97 -19.14 33.70 -13.30
CA GLN A 97 -20.07 34.80 -13.04
C GLN A 97 -19.33 36.14 -12.87
N ARG A 98 -18.24 36.16 -12.09
CA ARG A 98 -17.43 37.37 -11.91
C ARG A 98 -16.80 37.85 -13.21
N ARG A 99 -16.21 36.94 -14.00
CA ARG A 99 -15.64 37.27 -15.32
C ARG A 99 -16.70 37.82 -16.28
N ASN A 100 -17.89 37.23 -16.30
CA ASN A 100 -19.01 37.73 -17.12
C ASN A 100 -19.46 39.13 -16.67
N ALA A 101 -19.45 39.42 -15.37
CA ALA A 101 -19.79 40.74 -14.84
C ALA A 101 -18.75 41.84 -15.15
N MET A 102 -17.54 41.47 -15.58
CA MET A 102 -16.55 42.43 -16.06
C MET A 102 -16.80 42.87 -17.51
N VAL A 103 -17.49 42.06 -18.30
CA VAL A 103 -17.80 42.40 -19.68
C VAL A 103 -18.71 43.62 -19.73
N GLY A 104 -18.36 44.60 -20.56
CA GLY A 104 -19.03 45.90 -20.66
C GLY A 104 -18.57 46.96 -19.65
N LYS A 105 -17.64 46.63 -18.73
CA LYS A 105 -17.04 47.66 -17.87
C LYS A 105 -16.18 48.62 -18.71
N LYS A 106 -16.40 49.91 -18.48
CA LYS A 106 -15.73 51.00 -19.19
C LYS A 106 -14.75 51.73 -18.29
N PHE A 107 -13.59 52.04 -18.84
CA PHE A 107 -12.48 52.72 -18.18
C PHE A 107 -12.03 53.89 -19.05
N PRO A 108 -12.13 55.14 -18.56
CA PRO A 108 -11.65 56.30 -19.31
C PRO A 108 -10.17 56.19 -19.68
N VAL A 109 -9.35 55.69 -18.74
CA VAL A 109 -7.93 55.39 -18.92
C VAL A 109 -7.62 54.09 -18.16
N LEU A 110 -7.12 53.09 -18.87
CA LEU A 110 -6.68 51.82 -18.29
C LEU A 110 -5.18 51.65 -18.52
N THR A 111 -4.43 51.45 -17.45
CA THR A 111 -2.99 51.17 -17.50
C THR A 111 -2.77 49.68 -17.31
N LEU A 112 -1.90 49.07 -18.11
CA LEU A 112 -1.47 47.67 -17.99
C LEU A 112 -0.07 47.60 -17.35
N ASP A 113 0.31 46.44 -16.80
CA ASP A 113 1.60 46.29 -16.08
C ASP A 113 2.82 46.55 -16.98
N GLY A 114 2.68 46.41 -18.30
CA GLY A 114 3.70 46.75 -19.30
C GLY A 114 3.81 48.25 -19.65
N GLY A 115 3.20 49.15 -18.88
CA GLY A 115 3.21 50.61 -19.13
C GLY A 115 2.32 51.05 -20.31
N LYS A 116 1.60 50.13 -20.94
CA LYS A 116 0.64 50.44 -22.00
C LYS A 116 -0.59 51.11 -21.40
N VAL A 117 -1.01 52.21 -22.02
CA VAL A 117 -2.19 52.97 -21.60
C VAL A 117 -3.25 52.90 -22.70
N LEU A 118 -4.42 52.40 -22.35
CA LEU A 118 -5.59 52.31 -23.21
C LEU A 118 -6.58 53.41 -22.82
N ARG A 119 -7.03 54.22 -23.79
CA ARG A 119 -8.05 55.25 -23.60
C ARG A 119 -9.41 54.75 -24.06
N GLN A 120 -10.47 55.12 -23.34
CA GLN A 120 -11.85 54.66 -23.58
C GLN A 120 -11.91 53.13 -23.69
N ALA A 121 -11.29 52.45 -22.71
CA ALA A 121 -11.20 51.01 -22.71
C ALA A 121 -12.51 50.37 -22.23
N GLU A 122 -13.04 49.42 -22.97
CA GLU A 122 -14.21 48.60 -22.65
C GLU A 122 -13.85 47.12 -22.73
N ILE A 123 -14.13 46.36 -21.68
CA ILE A 123 -13.88 44.92 -21.65
C ILE A 123 -14.93 44.22 -22.52
N THR A 124 -14.51 43.53 -23.58
CA THR A 124 -15.42 42.84 -24.50
C THR A 124 -15.56 41.35 -24.21
N SER A 125 -14.51 40.71 -23.69
CA SER A 125 -14.57 39.32 -23.24
C SER A 125 -13.49 39.02 -22.22
N VAL A 126 -13.74 38.06 -21.32
CA VAL A 126 -12.79 37.59 -20.31
C VAL A 126 -12.77 36.06 -20.30
N THR A 127 -11.63 35.47 -20.59
CA THR A 127 -11.40 34.01 -20.48
C THR A 127 -10.71 33.69 -19.16
N ALA A 128 -10.27 32.43 -18.95
CA ALA A 128 -9.52 32.07 -17.76
C ALA A 128 -8.08 32.62 -17.76
N GLU A 129 -7.55 32.96 -18.93
CA GLU A 129 -6.15 33.33 -19.13
C GLU A 129 -5.99 34.73 -19.72
N ASP A 130 -6.99 35.22 -20.47
CA ASP A 130 -6.90 36.46 -21.24
C ASP A 130 -8.11 37.37 -21.03
N VAL A 131 -7.90 38.67 -21.23
CA VAL A 131 -8.94 39.68 -21.34
C VAL A 131 -8.86 40.38 -22.69
N SER A 132 -10.00 40.52 -23.36
CA SER A 132 -10.13 41.32 -24.59
C SER A 132 -10.71 42.68 -24.25
N ILE A 133 -10.05 43.72 -24.73
CA ILE A 133 -10.36 45.11 -24.42
C ILE A 133 -10.47 45.89 -25.73
N GLN A 134 -11.64 46.49 -25.96
CA GLN A 134 -11.84 47.48 -27.00
C GLN A 134 -11.41 48.85 -26.48
N HIS A 135 -10.69 49.63 -27.27
CA HIS A 135 -10.24 50.97 -26.91
C HIS A 135 -10.23 51.86 -28.16
N ASP A 136 -9.93 53.16 -28.02
CA ASP A 136 -9.93 54.13 -29.13
C ASP A 136 -9.06 53.71 -30.34
N GLY A 137 -8.04 52.90 -30.11
CA GLY A 137 -7.08 52.44 -31.12
C GLY A 137 -7.37 51.05 -31.70
N GLY A 138 -8.47 50.41 -31.31
CA GLY A 138 -8.85 49.06 -31.78
C GLY A 138 -9.15 48.08 -30.66
N VAL A 139 -8.99 46.78 -30.92
CA VAL A 139 -9.21 45.71 -29.95
C VAL A 139 -7.89 45.02 -29.66
N ILE A 140 -7.56 44.87 -28.37
CA ILE A 140 -6.38 44.16 -27.91
C ILE A 140 -6.78 42.99 -27.02
N LYS A 141 -6.05 41.88 -27.15
CA LYS A 141 -6.13 40.73 -26.25
C LYS A 141 -4.88 40.73 -25.37
N VAL A 142 -5.07 40.71 -24.06
CA VAL A 142 -3.99 40.82 -23.06
C VAL A 142 -4.10 39.62 -22.13
N ALA A 143 -2.98 38.95 -21.87
CA ALA A 143 -2.93 37.90 -20.85
C ALA A 143 -3.22 38.51 -19.47
N LEU A 144 -4.08 37.89 -18.67
CA LEU A 144 -4.41 38.36 -17.31
C LEU A 144 -3.17 38.47 -16.43
N ALA A 145 -2.15 37.64 -16.69
CA ALA A 145 -0.83 37.75 -16.07
C ALA A 145 -0.18 39.15 -16.22
N ASP A 146 -0.40 39.83 -17.35
CA ASP A 146 0.21 41.13 -17.69
C ASP A 146 -0.73 42.33 -17.43
N THR A 147 -1.86 42.08 -16.74
CA THR A 147 -2.83 43.10 -16.33
C THR A 147 -2.62 43.53 -14.89
N THR A 148 -3.14 44.69 -14.51
CA THR A 148 -3.03 45.19 -13.12
C THR A 148 -3.62 44.22 -12.08
N ASP A 149 -3.12 44.28 -10.84
CA ASP A 149 -3.64 43.52 -9.71
C ASP A 149 -5.16 43.65 -9.53
N ALA A 150 -5.71 44.85 -9.74
CA ALA A 150 -7.14 45.10 -9.65
C ALA A 150 -7.94 44.27 -10.67
N LEU A 151 -7.49 44.22 -11.93
CA LEU A 151 -8.12 43.41 -12.97
C LEU A 151 -7.93 41.92 -12.73
N ARG A 152 -6.74 41.48 -12.29
CA ARG A 152 -6.48 40.08 -11.91
C ARG A 152 -7.44 39.62 -10.80
N TRP A 153 -7.57 40.44 -9.76
CA TRP A 153 -8.48 40.18 -8.64
C TRP A 153 -9.94 40.11 -9.09
N GLU A 154 -10.38 41.05 -9.92
CA GLU A 154 -11.75 41.04 -10.43
C GLU A 154 -12.06 39.81 -11.31
N ALA A 155 -11.09 39.37 -12.11
CA ALA A 155 -11.17 38.18 -12.95
C ALA A 155 -10.98 36.87 -12.17
N CYS A 156 -10.73 36.94 -10.86
CA CYS A 156 -10.39 35.81 -9.99
C CYS A 156 -9.19 34.99 -10.51
N TYR A 157 -8.21 35.68 -11.08
CA TYR A 157 -6.98 35.11 -11.61
C TYR A 157 -5.90 35.04 -10.53
N ASP A 158 -5.38 33.84 -10.27
CA ASP A 158 -4.22 33.61 -9.42
C ASP A 158 -3.00 33.22 -10.27
N PRO A 159 -1.94 34.05 -10.31
CA PRO A 159 -0.72 33.75 -11.04
C PRO A 159 -0.03 32.45 -10.62
N GLN A 160 -0.13 32.05 -9.34
CA GLN A 160 0.49 30.83 -8.85
C GLN A 160 -0.29 29.60 -9.32
N GLU A 161 -1.62 29.66 -9.26
CA GLU A 161 -2.48 28.60 -9.78
C GLU A 161 -2.31 28.43 -11.29
N ALA A 162 -2.21 29.53 -12.04
CA ALA A 162 -1.95 29.50 -13.48
C ALA A 162 -0.60 28.86 -13.80
N LYS A 163 0.47 29.18 -13.05
CA LYS A 163 1.79 28.53 -13.20
C LYS A 163 1.74 27.04 -12.87
N ALA A 164 1.03 26.65 -11.82
CA ALA A 164 0.87 25.25 -11.44
C ALA A 164 0.13 24.46 -12.54
N ARG A 165 -0.97 25.01 -13.07
CA ARG A 165 -1.72 24.41 -14.20
C ARG A 165 -0.85 24.32 -15.46
N ALA A 166 -0.10 25.36 -15.79
CA ALA A 166 0.80 25.35 -16.95
C ALA A 166 1.88 24.26 -16.82
N ARG A 167 2.46 24.08 -15.62
CA ARG A 167 3.42 23.02 -15.34
C ARG A 167 2.78 21.64 -15.46
N GLU A 168 1.57 21.46 -14.94
CA GLU A 168 0.84 20.20 -15.04
C GLU A 168 0.51 19.85 -16.50
N ASN A 169 0.04 20.82 -17.28
CA ASN A 169 -0.23 20.66 -18.71
C ASN A 169 1.05 20.28 -19.48
N MET A 170 2.17 20.95 -19.21
CA MET A 170 3.46 20.61 -19.81
C MET A 170 3.89 19.18 -19.47
N LEU A 171 3.72 18.75 -18.22
CA LEU A 171 4.02 17.37 -17.80
C LEU A 171 3.07 16.35 -18.45
N ALA A 172 1.80 16.69 -18.63
CA ALA A 172 0.83 15.84 -19.31
C ALA A 172 1.16 15.70 -20.80
N GLU A 173 1.54 16.80 -21.47
CA GLU A 173 2.02 16.78 -22.86
C GLU A 173 3.30 15.96 -23.00
N ALA A 174 4.27 16.14 -22.10
CA ALA A 174 5.49 15.34 -22.10
C ALA A 174 5.19 13.84 -21.99
N ARG A 175 4.29 13.45 -21.08
CA ARG A 175 3.83 12.05 -20.94
C ARG A 175 3.10 11.56 -22.19
N ALA A 176 2.29 12.39 -22.82
CA ALA A 176 1.59 12.04 -24.05
C ALA A 176 2.57 11.82 -25.22
N ILE A 177 3.60 12.66 -25.32
CA ILE A 177 4.69 12.53 -26.30
C ILE A 177 5.49 11.24 -26.04
N GLU A 178 5.85 10.97 -24.78
CA GLU A 178 6.54 9.72 -24.41
C GLU A 178 5.71 8.48 -24.74
N ALA A 179 4.40 8.49 -24.44
CA ALA A 179 3.49 7.41 -24.78
C ALA A 179 3.39 7.21 -26.30
N ARG A 180 3.35 8.30 -27.07
CA ARG A 180 3.37 8.25 -28.54
C ARG A 180 4.68 7.68 -29.08
N LEU A 181 5.83 8.13 -28.58
CA LEU A 181 7.15 7.63 -28.99
C LEU A 181 7.35 6.15 -28.61
N ALA A 182 6.84 5.72 -27.45
CA ALA A 182 6.85 4.30 -27.06
C ALA A 182 6.02 3.45 -28.02
N ARG A 183 4.88 3.96 -28.48
CA ARG A 183 4.03 3.29 -29.49
C ARG A 183 4.72 3.20 -30.85
N GLU A 184 5.39 4.26 -31.28
CA GLU A 184 6.15 4.30 -32.54
C GLU A 184 7.40 3.39 -32.50
N ARG A 185 8.03 3.22 -31.33
CA ARG A 185 9.17 2.30 -31.12
C ARG A 185 8.75 0.83 -30.91
N GLY A 186 7.45 0.56 -30.72
CA GLY A 186 6.91 -0.74 -30.35
C GLY A 186 6.35 -1.59 -31.50
N ALA A 187 6.74 -1.35 -32.76
CA ALA A 187 6.32 -2.18 -33.90
C ALA A 187 7.43 -3.15 -34.37
N PRO A 188 7.64 -4.30 -33.72
CA PRO A 188 8.21 -5.45 -34.39
C PRO A 188 7.10 -6.11 -35.23
N THR A 189 7.40 -6.30 -36.53
CA THR A 189 6.67 -7.21 -37.43
C THR A 189 6.35 -8.52 -36.71
N ALA A 190 5.06 -8.76 -36.48
CA ALA A 190 4.56 -9.98 -35.86
C ALA A 190 4.86 -11.18 -36.78
N ALA A 191 5.98 -11.84 -36.53
CA ALA A 191 6.14 -13.24 -36.88
C ALA A 191 5.11 -14.06 -36.06
N THR A 192 4.51 -15.01 -36.76
CA THR A 192 3.49 -15.97 -36.36
C THR A 192 3.52 -16.34 -34.87
N PHE A 193 2.51 -15.87 -34.12
CA PHE A 193 2.35 -16.13 -32.69
C PHE A 193 1.93 -17.58 -32.41
N GLN A 194 2.74 -18.32 -31.66
CA GLN A 194 2.30 -19.48 -30.87
C GLN A 194 2.01 -18.99 -29.42
N PRO A 195 0.74 -19.02 -28.95
CA PRO A 195 0.33 -18.34 -27.72
C PRO A 195 0.78 -19.01 -26.40
N SER A 196 1.21 -20.27 -26.40
CA SER A 196 1.55 -20.99 -25.16
C SER A 196 2.99 -20.77 -24.68
N GLN A 197 3.97 -20.63 -25.59
CA GLN A 197 5.37 -20.40 -25.22
C GLN A 197 5.58 -18.99 -24.66
N ASN A 198 4.93 -17.98 -25.26
CA ASN A 198 5.01 -16.59 -24.82
C ASN A 198 4.53 -16.39 -23.36
N ALA A 199 3.48 -17.09 -22.93
CA ALA A 199 2.98 -16.98 -21.57
C ALA A 199 3.97 -17.54 -20.53
N VAL A 200 4.63 -18.66 -20.87
CA VAL A 200 5.66 -19.28 -20.01
C VAL A 200 6.89 -18.39 -19.93
N ASP A 201 7.35 -17.83 -21.05
CA ASP A 201 8.52 -16.95 -21.08
C ASP A 201 8.27 -15.63 -20.32
N VAL A 202 7.06 -15.09 -20.41
CA VAL A 202 6.62 -13.93 -19.61
C VAL A 202 6.67 -14.26 -18.12
N LEU A 203 6.09 -15.39 -17.69
CA LEU A 203 6.12 -15.79 -16.27
C LEU A 203 7.55 -16.09 -15.77
N ARG A 204 8.41 -16.67 -16.59
CA ARG A 204 9.83 -16.91 -16.26
C ARG A 204 10.59 -15.58 -16.09
N SER A 205 10.37 -14.62 -16.98
CA SER A 205 10.98 -13.28 -16.87
C SER A 205 10.48 -12.50 -15.63
N GLN A 206 9.19 -12.63 -15.31
CA GLN A 206 8.59 -12.06 -14.11
C GLN A 206 9.20 -12.68 -12.84
N LEU A 207 9.36 -14.00 -12.80
CA LEU A 207 9.98 -14.71 -11.69
C LEU A 207 11.44 -14.29 -11.47
N ALA A 208 12.22 -14.15 -12.54
CA ALA A 208 13.61 -13.69 -12.46
C ALA A 208 13.70 -12.26 -11.89
N THR A 209 12.79 -11.38 -12.30
CA THR A 209 12.70 -10.00 -11.80
C THR A 209 12.35 -9.97 -10.31
N GLN A 210 11.36 -10.75 -9.89
CA GLN A 210 10.95 -10.84 -8.49
C GLN A 210 12.06 -11.41 -7.59
N ARG A 211 12.77 -12.46 -8.04
CA ARG A 211 13.92 -13.02 -7.31
C ARG A 211 15.05 -11.99 -7.15
N THR A 212 15.31 -11.21 -8.20
CA THR A 212 16.31 -10.12 -8.16
C THR A 212 15.90 -9.04 -7.16
N GLN A 213 14.63 -8.62 -7.18
CA GLN A 213 14.09 -7.64 -6.25
C GLN A 213 14.19 -8.12 -4.79
N LEU A 214 13.86 -9.39 -4.53
CA LEU A 214 13.95 -9.98 -3.21
C LEU A 214 15.40 -10.03 -2.69
N ASN A 215 16.36 -10.35 -3.56
CA ASN A 215 17.80 -10.30 -3.23
C ASN A 215 18.27 -8.87 -2.89
N THR A 216 17.84 -7.86 -3.65
CA THR A 216 18.19 -6.46 -3.39
C THR A 216 17.63 -5.98 -2.04
N GLU A 217 16.38 -6.31 -1.73
CA GLU A 217 15.77 -5.97 -0.44
C GLU A 217 16.47 -6.67 0.73
N TYR A 218 16.89 -7.94 0.55
CA TYR A 218 17.68 -8.64 1.56
C TYR A 218 19.05 -7.97 1.79
N GLN A 219 19.76 -7.57 0.73
CA GLN A 219 21.04 -6.86 0.85
C GLN A 219 20.88 -5.52 1.58
N MET A 220 19.81 -4.77 1.29
CA MET A 220 19.50 -3.53 2.04
C MET A 220 19.24 -3.82 3.52
N LEU A 221 18.60 -4.94 3.84
CA LEU A 221 18.33 -5.34 5.21
C LEU A 221 19.60 -5.74 5.96
N VAL A 222 20.50 -6.47 5.30
CA VAL A 222 21.84 -6.81 5.81
C VAL A 222 22.67 -5.55 6.07
N ALA A 223 22.65 -4.59 5.14
CA ALA A 223 23.35 -3.32 5.31
C ALA A 223 22.85 -2.53 6.53
N LYS A 224 21.54 -2.60 6.81
CA LYS A 224 20.92 -1.93 7.97
C LYS A 224 21.16 -2.67 9.28
N ASN A 225 21.23 -4.00 9.26
CA ASN A 225 21.30 -4.84 10.47
C ASN A 225 22.32 -5.98 10.34
N PRO A 226 23.63 -5.67 10.22
CA PRO A 226 24.64 -6.69 9.91
C PRO A 226 24.80 -7.74 11.01
N LYS A 227 24.62 -7.37 12.28
CA LYS A 227 24.78 -8.27 13.43
C LYS A 227 23.60 -9.25 13.62
N VAL A 228 22.42 -8.91 13.09
CA VAL A 228 21.18 -9.70 13.28
C VAL A 228 21.04 -10.78 12.21
N LEU A 229 21.60 -10.54 11.02
CA LEU A 229 21.55 -11.46 9.89
C LEU A 229 22.88 -12.22 9.68
N GLN A 230 23.79 -12.17 10.66
CA GLN A 230 25.04 -12.91 10.62
C GLN A 230 24.78 -14.40 10.90
N GLY A 231 25.13 -15.29 9.95
CA GLY A 231 24.82 -16.73 10.02
C GLY A 231 23.44 -17.12 9.46
N ALA A 232 22.72 -16.15 8.92
CA ALA A 232 21.43 -16.30 8.31
C ALA A 232 21.57 -17.00 6.94
N GLY A 233 21.12 -18.25 6.80
CA GLY A 233 21.20 -18.99 5.53
C GLY A 233 20.34 -18.34 4.44
N TRP A 234 20.97 -17.58 3.53
CA TRP A 234 20.32 -16.97 2.38
C TRP A 234 20.72 -17.69 1.09
N ASN A 235 19.73 -18.08 0.30
CA ASN A 235 19.98 -18.70 -1.00
C ASN A 235 19.71 -17.68 -2.11
N ALA A 236 20.76 -17.12 -2.72
CA ALA A 236 20.61 -16.13 -3.77
C ALA A 236 19.96 -16.66 -5.07
N SER A 237 20.05 -17.96 -5.34
CA SER A 237 19.48 -18.58 -6.56
C SER A 237 18.01 -18.99 -6.40
N ALA A 238 17.58 -19.30 -5.18
CA ALA A 238 16.18 -19.57 -4.82
C ALA A 238 15.84 -18.86 -3.50
N PRO A 239 15.73 -17.53 -3.51
CA PRO A 239 15.56 -16.73 -2.30
C PRO A 239 14.28 -17.06 -1.54
N GLU A 240 13.22 -17.48 -2.23
CA GLU A 240 11.96 -17.97 -1.65
C GLU A 240 12.09 -19.22 -0.77
N ALA A 241 13.12 -20.04 -1.01
CA ALA A 241 13.41 -21.25 -0.26
C ALA A 241 14.36 -21.02 0.92
N SER A 242 14.80 -19.78 1.15
CA SER A 242 15.76 -19.45 2.20
C SER A 242 15.20 -19.78 3.59
N PRO A 243 15.92 -20.50 4.46
CA PRO A 243 15.47 -20.88 5.80
C PRO A 243 15.09 -19.68 6.68
N LEU A 244 15.66 -18.50 6.40
CA LEU A 244 15.30 -17.23 7.04
C LEU A 244 13.86 -16.80 6.84
N LEU A 245 13.28 -17.18 5.71
CA LEU A 245 11.89 -16.88 5.41
C LEU A 245 10.96 -17.99 5.93
N ASN A 246 11.51 -19.16 6.28
CA ASN A 246 10.78 -20.33 6.77
C ASN A 246 10.71 -20.41 8.32
N SER A 247 11.53 -19.66 9.06
CA SER A 247 11.53 -19.72 10.54
C SER A 247 10.35 -18.96 11.13
N VAL A 248 9.36 -19.69 11.64
CA VAL A 248 8.15 -19.13 12.26
C VAL A 248 8.41 -18.69 13.69
N SER A 249 8.87 -17.46 13.90
CA SER A 249 8.97 -16.89 15.26
C SER A 249 8.62 -15.41 15.32
N GLY A 250 7.88 -15.02 16.37
CA GLY A 250 7.16 -13.74 16.53
C GLY A 250 8.00 -12.46 16.60
N SER A 251 9.32 -12.52 16.38
CA SER A 251 10.22 -11.35 16.38
C SER A 251 10.31 -10.63 15.01
N ARG A 252 9.51 -11.05 14.03
CA ARG A 252 9.59 -10.68 12.60
C ARG A 252 9.18 -9.24 12.24
N ALA A 253 8.32 -8.59 13.03
CA ALA A 253 7.91 -7.21 12.75
C ALA A 253 9.03 -6.18 13.03
N VAL A 254 9.97 -6.52 13.91
CA VAL A 254 11.00 -5.59 14.41
C VAL A 254 12.17 -5.41 13.42
N LEU A 255 12.29 -6.26 12.40
CA LEU A 255 13.47 -6.34 11.54
C LEU A 255 13.19 -6.12 10.04
N GLY A 256 12.03 -5.59 9.66
CA GLY A 256 11.72 -5.35 8.23
C GLY A 256 11.55 -6.62 7.39
N LEU A 257 11.45 -7.80 8.02
CA LEU A 257 11.28 -9.10 7.36
C LEU A 257 9.89 -9.27 6.72
N SER A 258 8.90 -8.45 7.11
CA SER A 258 7.55 -8.47 6.55
C SER A 258 7.53 -8.17 5.04
N ARG A 259 8.42 -7.27 4.57
CA ARG A 259 8.53 -6.94 3.14
C ARG A 259 9.13 -8.08 2.32
N LEU A 260 10.15 -8.74 2.87
CA LEU A 260 10.75 -9.94 2.24
C LEU A 260 9.74 -11.09 2.18
N GLN A 261 8.90 -11.23 3.20
CA GLN A 261 7.88 -12.27 3.26
C GLN A 261 6.75 -12.02 2.25
N SER A 262 6.27 -10.78 2.11
CA SER A 262 5.30 -10.43 1.06
C SER A 262 5.83 -10.69 -0.35
N LEU A 263 7.11 -10.36 -0.61
CA LEU A 263 7.76 -10.65 -1.90
C LEU A 263 7.92 -12.16 -2.12
N ARG A 264 8.25 -12.94 -1.09
CA ARG A 264 8.26 -14.41 -1.16
C ARG A 264 6.88 -14.97 -1.51
N ASP A 265 5.82 -14.51 -0.86
CA ASP A 265 4.48 -15.01 -1.11
C ASP A 265 4.02 -14.69 -2.54
N SER A 266 4.41 -13.53 -3.08
CA SER A 266 4.24 -13.20 -4.50
C SER A 266 5.02 -14.13 -5.43
N ILE A 267 6.27 -14.47 -5.09
CA ILE A 267 7.09 -15.42 -5.87
C ILE A 267 6.44 -16.80 -5.86
N LEU A 268 5.97 -17.28 -4.70
CA LEU A 268 5.31 -18.57 -4.58
C LEU A 268 4.02 -18.63 -5.41
N ALA A 269 3.25 -17.55 -5.45
CA ALA A 269 2.07 -17.45 -6.31
C ALA A 269 2.43 -17.52 -7.81
N THR A 270 3.48 -16.81 -8.23
CA THR A 270 3.97 -16.86 -9.64
C THR A 270 4.54 -18.25 -9.99
N VAL A 271 5.24 -18.92 -9.06
CA VAL A 271 5.72 -20.30 -9.25
C VAL A 271 4.55 -21.29 -9.35
N GLN A 272 3.48 -21.12 -8.56
CA GLN A 272 2.27 -21.94 -8.68
C GLN A 272 1.58 -21.74 -10.04
N GLN A 273 1.51 -20.50 -10.53
CA GLN A 273 1.00 -20.20 -11.87
C GLN A 273 1.87 -20.83 -12.96
N LEU A 274 3.20 -20.76 -12.83
CA LEU A 274 4.13 -21.40 -13.75
C LEU A 274 3.96 -22.91 -13.76
N ARG A 275 3.79 -23.55 -12.59
CA ARG A 275 3.57 -25.00 -12.46
C ARG A 275 2.23 -25.46 -13.06
N ALA A 276 1.20 -24.60 -13.02
CA ALA A 276 -0.08 -24.88 -13.65
C ALA A 276 0.00 -24.88 -15.19
N VAL A 277 0.94 -24.11 -15.76
CA VAL A 277 1.14 -23.99 -17.22
C VAL A 277 2.23 -24.94 -17.73
N ASP A 278 3.25 -25.22 -16.92
CA ASP A 278 4.37 -26.11 -17.22
C ASP A 278 4.73 -26.97 -15.98
N PRO A 279 4.29 -28.23 -15.92
CA PRO A 279 4.54 -29.11 -14.77
C PRO A 279 6.01 -29.52 -14.61
N SER A 280 6.89 -29.17 -15.56
CA SER A 280 8.33 -29.48 -15.53
C SER A 280 9.20 -28.37 -14.91
N ALA A 281 8.64 -27.18 -14.66
CA ALA A 281 9.35 -26.07 -14.06
C ALA A 281 9.58 -26.29 -12.55
N ARG A 282 10.82 -26.58 -12.16
CA ARG A 282 11.30 -26.68 -10.77
C ARG A 282 11.98 -25.41 -10.32
#